data_AF-A0A2I0VH04-F1
#
_entry.id   AF-A0A2I0VH04-F1
#
_cell.length_a   1.000
_cell.length_b   1.000
_cell.length_c   1.000
_cell.angle_alpha   90.00
_cell.angle_beta   90.00
_cell.angle_gamma   90.00
#
_symmetry.space_group_name_H-M   'P 1'
#
loop_
_entity.id
_entity.type
_entity.pdbx_description
1 polymer ?
#
loop_
_entity_poly.entity_id
_entity_poly.type
_entity_poly.pdbx_seq_one_letter_code
_entity_poly.pdbx_strand_id
1 'polypeptide(L)' 'MRKIRNLLSLLNFKISHIFREGNVCANWLANKGAQLADYEEIDILNLDTSFRGMISVDKAALPHIRHG' A
#
# COMPACT_ATOMS: atom_id res chain seq x y z
N MET A 1 2.68 12.55 15.09
CA MET A 1 2.61 11.32 15.92
C MET A 1 1.46 11.29 16.93
N ARG A 2 1.16 12.33 17.71
CA ARG A 2 0.05 12.30 18.70
C ARG A 2 -1.33 11.99 18.09
N LYS A 3 -1.66 12.60 16.95
CA LYS A 3 -2.94 12.34 16.23
C LYS A 3 -3.10 10.86 15.86
N ILE A 4 -2.06 10.25 15.29
CA ILE A 4 -2.05 8.83 14.91
C ILE A 4 -2.21 7.95 16.16
N ARG A 5 -1.50 8.24 17.25
CA ARG A 5 -1.63 7.49 18.51
C ARG A 5 -3.05 7.55 19.08
N ASN A 6 -3.70 8.72 19.05
CA ASN A 6 -5.08 8.87 19.51
C ASN A 6 -6.08 8.11 18.66
N LEU A 7 -5.87 8.03 17.34
CA LEU A 7 -6.70 7.21 16.46
C LEU A 7 -6.50 5.73 16.73
N LEU A 8 -5.26 5.30 16.89
CA LEU A 8 -4.92 3.91 17.20
C LEU A 8 -5.45 3.45 18.56
N SER A 9 -5.52 4.34 19.57
CA SER A 9 -6.07 3.97 20.89
C SER A 9 -7.55 3.61 20.88
N LEU A 10 -8.27 3.92 19.80
CA LEU A 10 -9.67 3.55 19.60
C LEU A 10 -9.83 2.17 18.94
N LEU A 11 -8.73 1.51 18.58
CA LEU A 11 -8.71 0.25 17.85
C LEU A 11 -7.96 -0.82 18.67
N ASN A 12 -8.35 -2.08 18.50
CA ASN A 12 -7.51 -3.18 18.94
C ASN A 12 -6.56 -3.52 17.78
N PHE A 13 -5.26 -3.27 17.95
CA PHE A 13 -4.28 -3.40 16.86
C PHE A 13 -2.98 -4.08 17.31
N LYS A 14 -2.28 -4.67 16.34
CA LYS A 14 -0.91 -5.17 16.48
C LYS A 14 -0.02 -4.49 15.45
N ILE A 15 1.14 -4.01 15.87
CA ILE A 15 2.16 -3.47 14.97
C ILE A 15 3.23 -4.54 14.76
N SER A 16 3.57 -4.80 13.51
CA SER A 16 4.71 -5.62 13.11
C SER A 16 5.53 -4.90 12.05
N HIS A 17 6.82 -5.18 12.02
CA HIS A 17 7.69 -4.69 10.96
C HIS A 17 7.54 -5.57 9.72
N ILE A 18 7.39 -4.95 8.55
CA ILE A 18 7.39 -5.61 7.24
C ILE A 18 8.53 -4.98 6.44
N PHE A 19 9.32 -5.81 5.75
CA PHE A 19 10.37 -5.31 4.86
C PHE A 19 9.74 -4.51 3.71
N ARG A 20 10.48 -3.56 3.15
CA ARG A 20 9.99 -2.65 2.11
C ARG A 20 9.40 -3.42 0.92
N GLU A 21 10.02 -4.55 0.58
CA GLU A 21 9.59 -5.45 -0.49
C GLU A 21 8.22 -6.06 -0.21
N GLY A 22 7.86 -6.33 1.04
CA GLY A 22 6.53 -6.83 1.42
C GLY A 22 5.48 -5.73 1.54
N ASN A 23 5.79 -4.49 1.17
CA ASN A 23 4.88 -3.36 1.28
C ASN A 23 4.84 -2.51 0.00
N VAL A 24 5.10 -3.15 -1.15
CA VAL A 24 5.21 -2.49 -2.46
C VAL A 24 3.90 -1.81 -2.87
N CYS A 25 2.75 -2.44 -2.63
CA CYS A 25 1.44 -1.84 -2.92
C CYS A 25 1.22 -0.53 -2.12
N ALA A 26 1.55 -0.51 -0.84
CA ALA A 26 1.45 0.69 -0.02
C ALA A 26 2.42 1.79 -0.47
N ASN A 27 3.63 1.41 -0.90
CA ASN A 27 4.60 2.36 -1.46
C ASN A 27 4.11 2.95 -2.79
N TRP A 28 3.48 2.16 -3.66
CA TRP A 28 2.87 2.65 -4.89
C TRP A 28 1.75 3.65 -4.60
N LEU A 29 0.84 3.31 -3.68
CA LEU A 29 -0.25 4.21 -3.26
C LEU A 29 0.26 5.52 -2.66
N ALA A 30 1.30 5.45 -1.81
CA ALA A 30 1.91 6.64 -1.22
C ALA A 30 2.52 7.56 -2.29
N ASN A 31 3.21 7.00 -3.28
CA ASN A 31 3.80 7.76 -4.39
C ASN A 31 2.73 8.37 -5.30
N LYS A 32 1.69 7.61 -5.65
CA LYS A 32 0.57 8.10 -6.44
C LYS A 32 -0.12 9.25 -5.70
N GLY A 33 -0.47 9.05 -4.43
CA GLY A 33 -1.11 10.07 -3.59
C GLY A 33 -0.26 11.33 -3.38
N ALA A 34 1.06 11.20 -3.28
CA ALA A 34 1.96 12.35 -3.17
C ALA A 34 1.98 13.24 -4.43
N GLN A 35 1.58 12.70 -5.58
CA GLN A 35 1.49 13.44 -6.84
C GLN A 35 0.10 14.02 -7.10
N LEU A 36 -0.89 13.69 -6.27
CA LEU A 36 -2.24 14.22 -6.41
C LEU A 36 -2.37 15.56 -5.67
N ALA A 37 -3.00 16.53 -6.34
CA ALA A 37 -3.36 17.80 -5.72
C ALA A 37 -4.54 17.64 -4.73
N ASP A 38 -5.42 16.68 -5.01
CA ASP A 38 -6.66 16.41 -4.29
C ASP A 38 -6.88 14.90 -4.13
N TYR A 39 -8.10 14.51 -3.77
CA TYR A 39 -8.50 13.12 -3.63
C TYR A 39 -8.84 12.47 -4.98
N GLU A 40 -8.34 11.25 -5.19
CA GLU A 40 -8.73 10.36 -6.30
C GLU A 40 -9.28 9.06 -5.71
N GLU A 41 -10.50 8.68 -6.09
CA GLU A 41 -11.03 7.35 -5.80
C GLU A 41 -10.50 6.36 -6.84
N ILE A 42 -9.88 5.28 -6.37
CA ILE A 42 -9.33 4.25 -7.26
C ILE A 42 -10.41 3.23 -7.57
N ASP A 43 -10.81 3.15 -8.84
CA ASP A 43 -11.70 2.10 -9.35
C ASP A 43 -10.94 0.76 -9.49
N ILE A 44 -11.35 -0.23 -8.68
CA ILE A 44 -10.76 -1.57 -8.67
C ILE A 44 -10.97 -2.35 -9.98
N LEU A 45 -11.95 -1.97 -10.80
CA LEU A 45 -12.20 -2.59 -12.10
C LEU A 45 -11.27 -2.02 -13.17
N ASN A 46 -10.77 -0.80 -12.98
CA ASN A 46 -9.96 -0.04 -13.93
C ASN A 46 -8.59 0.36 -13.33
N LEU A 47 -7.97 -0.56 -12.59
CA LEU A 47 -6.64 -0.34 -12.03
C LEU A 47 -5.58 -0.25 -13.12
N ASP A 48 -4.57 0.59 -12.88
CA ASP A 48 -3.32 0.57 -13.63
C ASP A 48 -2.76 -0.87 -13.68
N THR A 49 -2.38 -1.32 -14.86
CA THR A 49 -1.95 -2.70 -15.10
C THR A 49 -0.79 -3.11 -14.19
N SER A 50 0.14 -2.19 -13.92
CA SER A 50 1.26 -2.47 -13.01
C SER A 50 0.78 -2.68 -11.59
N PHE A 51 -0.15 -1.84 -11.11
CA PHE A 51 -0.71 -1.96 -9.76
C PHE A 51 -1.57 -3.21 -9.58
N ARG A 52 -2.35 -3.57 -10.61
CA ARG A 52 -3.07 -4.85 -10.63
C ARG A 52 -2.12 -6.05 -10.53
N GLY A 53 -0.99 -5.99 -11.23
CA GLY A 53 0.06 -7.01 -11.14
C GLY A 53 0.65 -7.10 -9.73
N MET A 54 0.98 -5.96 -9.11
CA MET A 54 1.49 -5.90 -7.74
C MET A 54 0.53 -6.54 -6.73
N ILE A 55 -0.76 -6.21 -6.80
CA ILE A 55 -1.79 -6.81 -5.93
C ILE A 55 -1.87 -8.33 -6.13
N SER A 56 -1.76 -8.79 -7.37
CA SER A 56 -1.84 -10.22 -7.69
C SER A 56 -0.68 -11.01 -7.08
N VAL A 57 0.55 -10.46 -7.16
CA VAL A 57 1.75 -11.03 -6.55
C VAL A 57 1.65 -11.04 -5.02
N ASP A 58 1.20 -9.92 -4.43
CA ASP A 58 1.01 -9.77 -2.98
C ASP A 58 -0.01 -10.78 -2.43
N LYS A 59 -1.17 -10.91 -3.08
CA LYS A 59 -2.21 -11.90 -2.71
C LYS A 59 -1.74 -13.35 -2.84
N ALA A 60 -0.89 -13.63 -3.82
CA ALA A 60 -0.33 -14.97 -4.02
C ALA A 60 0.83 -15.28 -3.06
N ALA A 61 1.21 -14.34 -2.19
CA ALA A 61 2.39 -14.41 -1.33
C ALA A 61 3.68 -14.74 -2.11
N LEU A 62 3.74 -14.31 -3.38
CA LEU A 62 4.88 -14.54 -4.24
C LEU A 62 5.96 -13.49 -3.98
N PRO A 63 7.25 -13.86 -4.02
CA PRO A 63 8.32 -12.88 -3.91
C PRO A 63 8.26 -11.89 -5.07
N HIS A 64 8.31 -10.60 -4.77
CA HIS A 64 8.36 -9.56 -5.80
C HIS A 64 9.61 -9.73 -6.67
N ILE A 65 9.41 -9.86 -7.99
CA ILE A 65 10.50 -10.05 -8.96
C ILE A 65 11.32 -8.76 -9.05
N ARG A 66 12.62 -8.85 -8.77
CA ARG A 66 13.60 -7.78 -9.00
C ARG A 66 14.00 -7.79 -10.48
N HIS A 67 13.87 -6.66 -11.17
CA HIS A 67 14.84 -6.36 -12.22
C HIS A 67 16.00 -5.64 -11.52
N GLY A 68 17.16 -6.30 -11.50
CA GLY A 68 18.42 -5.72 -11.05
C GLY A 68 19.01 -4.82 -12.12
#